data_AF-A0A7W9EKG4-F1
#
_entry.id   AF-A0A7W9EKG4-F1
#
_cell.length_a   1.000
_cell.length_b   1.000
_cell.length_c   1.000
_cell.angle_alpha   90.00
_cell.angle_beta   90.00
_cell.angle_gamma   90.00
#
_symmetry.space_group_name_H-M   'P 1'
#
loop_
_entity.id
_entity.type
_entity.pdbx_description
1 polymer ?
#
loop_
_entity_poly.entity_id
_entity_poly.type
_entity_poly.pdbx_seq_one_letter_code
_entity_poly.pdbx_strand_id
1 'polypeptide(L)'
;MLEVILPQPIKLKSWNPMPGAVLQRPEHAMRIAAIAAEWTQIEFSMINLLAGSYGQTLYNESGPYEAQHNPVAVAAMQAAETIRSRLKLLDLTLGKMVTGTSVEAEWLAVRDNLQKRARERNKIVHGSWGIMINEPDELVMHTSDGYFKWTVRDFEDVLERLVTLRWAVVDLTSQITDAVHAGEIPQGIMGPITGWLSDRADGSMEA
;
A
#
# COMPACT_ATOMS: atom_id res chain seq x y z
N MET A 1 2.25 5.81 -19.64
CA MET A 1 2.98 4.67 -19.04
C MET A 1 4.36 5.16 -18.68
N LEU A 2 4.68 5.27 -17.39
CA LEU A 2 6.05 5.55 -16.95
C LEU A 2 6.89 4.30 -17.22
N GLU A 3 8.02 4.45 -17.92
CA GLU A 3 8.98 3.38 -18.13
C GLU A 3 9.48 2.89 -16.77
N VAL A 4 9.39 1.58 -16.52
CA VAL A 4 9.85 1.02 -15.25
C VAL A 4 11.38 0.97 -15.30
N ILE A 5 12.04 1.97 -14.71
CA ILE A 5 13.48 1.92 -14.49
C ILE A 5 13.73 0.81 -13.48
N LEU A 6 14.41 -0.24 -13.94
CA LEU A 6 14.80 -1.36 -13.11
C LEU A 6 16.23 -1.14 -12.60
N PRO A 7 16.52 -1.63 -11.37
CA PRO A 7 17.87 -1.67 -10.85
C PRO A 7 18.81 -2.37 -11.83
N GLN A 8 20.00 -1.81 -12.03
CA GLN A 8 20.92 -2.30 -13.06
C GLN A 8 21.74 -3.47 -12.52
N PRO A 9 21.83 -4.60 -13.24
CA PRO A 9 22.68 -5.71 -12.83
C PRO A 9 24.16 -5.30 -12.91
N ILE A 10 24.97 -5.77 -11.95
CA ILE A 10 26.39 -5.44 -11.88
C ILE A 10 27.26 -6.67 -11.63
N LYS A 11 28.49 -6.65 -12.17
CA LYS A 11 29.52 -7.64 -11.85
C LYS A 11 30.31 -7.13 -10.64
N LEU A 12 30.33 -7.91 -9.56
CA LEU A 12 31.06 -7.52 -8.36
C LEU A 12 32.58 -7.56 -8.58
N LYS A 13 33.24 -6.48 -8.16
CA LYS A 13 34.69 -6.47 -7.87
C LYS A 13 34.97 -6.45 -6.37
N SER A 14 34.10 -5.81 -5.59
CA SER A 14 34.19 -5.72 -4.13
C SER A 14 32.81 -5.37 -3.56
N TRP A 15 32.19 -6.26 -2.80
CA TRP A 15 30.92 -6.02 -2.11
C TRP A 15 31.13 -6.14 -0.61
N ASN A 16 30.68 -5.14 0.13
CA ASN A 16 30.77 -5.14 1.58
C ASN A 16 29.37 -5.20 2.20
N PRO A 17 28.89 -6.40 2.59
CA PRO A 17 27.65 -6.56 3.32
C PRO A 17 27.88 -6.18 4.79
N MET A 18 27.56 -4.94 5.14
CA MET A 18 27.56 -4.50 6.53
C MET A 18 26.12 -4.19 6.95
N PRO A 19 25.68 -4.60 8.16
CA PRO A 19 24.36 -4.23 8.67
C PRO A 19 24.09 -2.71 8.65
N GLY A 20 25.15 -1.89 8.79
CA GLY A 20 25.08 -0.43 8.69
C GLY A 20 25.31 0.15 7.29
N ALA A 21 25.37 -0.66 6.22
CA ALA A 21 25.64 -0.16 4.86
C ALA A 21 24.63 0.89 4.41
N VAL A 22 23.34 0.67 4.70
CA VAL A 22 22.25 1.62 4.42
C VAL A 22 22.46 2.94 5.19
N LEU A 23 22.95 2.88 6.44
CA LEU A 23 23.19 4.07 7.26
C LEU A 23 24.33 4.94 6.73
N GLN A 24 25.26 4.37 5.96
CA GLN A 24 26.31 5.12 5.27
C GLN A 24 25.78 5.86 4.03
N ARG A 25 24.52 5.65 3.64
CA ARG A 25 23.84 6.28 2.51
C ARG A 25 22.52 6.91 3.00
N PRO A 26 22.59 8.03 3.73
CA PRO A 26 21.44 8.60 4.43
C PRO A 26 20.26 8.89 3.49
N GLU A 27 20.52 9.38 2.28
CA GLU A 27 19.46 9.60 1.30
C GLU A 27 18.72 8.31 0.95
N HIS A 28 19.44 7.20 0.71
CA HIS A 28 18.84 5.91 0.41
C HIS A 28 18.06 5.36 1.62
N ALA A 29 18.63 5.48 2.82
CA ALA A 29 17.98 5.10 4.07
C ALA A 29 16.63 5.82 4.25
N MET A 30 16.60 7.13 3.98
CA MET A 30 15.37 7.93 4.03
C MET A 30 14.33 7.44 3.05
N ARG A 31 14.70 7.10 1.81
CA ARG A 31 13.72 6.60 0.82
C ARG A 31 13.21 5.20 1.14
N ILE A 32 14.07 4.30 1.66
CA ILE A 32 13.63 2.99 2.15
C ILE A 32 12.63 3.16 3.30
N ALA A 33 12.89 4.08 4.23
CA ALA A 33 11.97 4.40 5.32
C ALA A 33 10.64 4.99 4.79
N ALA A 34 10.70 5.90 3.81
CA ALA A 34 9.50 6.46 3.17
C ALA A 34 8.66 5.39 2.47
N ILE A 35 9.29 4.46 1.75
CA ILE A 35 8.63 3.29 1.13
C ILE A 35 7.94 2.43 2.19
N ALA A 36 8.61 2.19 3.33
CA ALA A 36 8.02 1.42 4.43
C ALA A 36 6.81 2.14 5.05
N ALA A 37 6.92 3.46 5.28
CA ALA A 37 5.84 4.28 5.84
C ALA A 37 4.63 4.37 4.89
N GLU A 38 4.87 4.56 3.59
CA GLU A 38 3.80 4.60 2.58
C GLU A 38 3.06 3.26 2.50
N TRP A 39 3.79 2.15 2.62
CA TRP A 39 3.16 0.82 2.71
C TRP A 39 2.25 0.68 3.93
N THR A 40 2.65 1.21 5.08
CA THR A 40 1.79 1.24 6.27
C THR A 40 0.49 2.02 6.03
N GLN A 41 0.54 3.11 5.26
CA GLN A 41 -0.67 3.87 4.86
C GLN A 41 -1.58 3.07 3.92
N ILE A 42 -0.99 2.29 3.01
CA ILE A 42 -1.75 1.36 2.15
C ILE A 42 -2.44 0.28 3.01
N GLU A 43 -1.72 -0.32 3.96
CA GLU A 43 -2.29 -1.33 4.86
C GLU A 43 -3.42 -0.77 5.73
N PHE A 44 -3.26 0.47 6.20
CA PHE A 44 -4.31 1.19 6.89
C PHE A 44 -5.57 1.37 6.02
N SER A 45 -5.39 1.75 4.75
CA SER A 45 -6.50 1.88 3.80
C SER A 45 -7.18 0.52 3.52
N MET A 46 -6.41 -0.57 3.47
CA MET A 46 -6.97 -1.93 3.38
C MET A 46 -7.80 -2.33 4.59
N ILE A 47 -7.39 -1.92 5.80
CA ILE A 47 -8.17 -2.15 7.03
C ILE A 47 -9.51 -1.43 6.94
N ASN A 48 -9.54 -0.20 6.43
CA ASN A 48 -10.78 0.56 6.24
C ASN A 48 -11.72 -0.11 5.23
N LEU A 49 -11.19 -0.61 4.10
CA LEU A 49 -11.97 -1.41 3.15
C LEU A 49 -12.57 -2.66 3.82
N LEU A 50 -11.78 -3.38 4.62
CA LEU A 50 -12.26 -4.57 5.32
C LEU A 50 -13.34 -4.22 6.35
N ALA A 51 -13.13 -3.18 7.16
CA ALA A 51 -14.09 -2.69 8.14
C ALA A 51 -15.41 -2.26 7.48
N GLY A 52 -15.31 -1.55 6.35
CA GLY A 52 -16.44 -1.20 5.50
C GLY A 52 -17.22 -2.43 5.06
N SER A 53 -16.55 -3.48 4.59
CA SER A 53 -17.19 -4.74 4.14
C SER A 53 -17.89 -5.55 5.25
N TYR A 54 -17.66 -5.21 6.52
CA TYR A 54 -18.36 -5.83 7.66
C TYR A 54 -19.55 -4.98 8.18
N GLY A 55 -19.89 -3.89 7.51
CA GLY A 55 -21.02 -3.03 7.88
C GLY A 55 -20.78 -2.23 9.16
N GLN A 56 -19.53 -2.14 9.60
CA GLN A 56 -19.16 -1.64 10.92
C GLN A 56 -18.06 -0.59 10.79
N THR A 57 -18.39 0.56 10.23
CA THR A 57 -17.73 1.80 10.65
C THR A 57 -18.48 2.26 11.89
N LEU A 58 -17.86 2.11 13.07
CA LEU A 58 -18.41 2.67 14.31
C LEU A 58 -18.22 4.18 14.23
N TYR A 59 -19.18 4.88 13.62
CA TYR A 59 -19.34 6.31 13.88
C TYR A 59 -19.81 6.39 15.33
N ASN A 60 -18.94 6.88 16.21
CA ASN A 60 -19.43 7.31 17.49
C ASN A 60 -20.26 8.58 17.27
N GLU A 61 -21.23 8.81 18.15
CA GLU A 61 -22.08 10.00 18.12
C GLU A 61 -21.27 11.31 18.29
N SER A 62 -19.97 11.21 18.60
CA SER A 62 -19.03 12.31 18.81
C SER A 62 -18.50 12.98 17.52
N GLY A 63 -18.82 12.45 16.33
CA GLY A 63 -18.49 13.07 15.04
C GLY A 63 -17.44 12.30 14.21
N PRO A 64 -17.15 12.77 12.98
CA PRO A 64 -16.39 12.01 11.96
C PRO A 64 -14.91 11.74 12.31
N TYR A 65 -14.38 12.37 13.36
CA TYR A 65 -12.96 12.30 13.73
C TYR A 65 -12.61 11.22 14.76
N GLU A 66 -13.60 10.62 15.42
CA GLU A 66 -13.40 9.54 16.40
C GLU A 66 -14.00 8.21 15.90
N ALA A 67 -14.03 8.00 14.59
CA ALA A 67 -14.38 6.70 14.02
C ALA A 67 -13.39 5.64 14.54
N GLN A 68 -13.78 4.90 15.58
CA GLN A 68 -12.99 3.78 16.06
C GLN A 68 -13.04 2.71 14.97
N HIS A 69 -11.88 2.36 14.43
CA HIS A 69 -11.78 1.26 13.49
C HIS A 69 -12.43 0.02 14.11
N ASN A 70 -13.17 -0.73 13.29
CA ASN A 70 -13.75 -1.99 13.72
C ASN A 70 -12.65 -2.86 14.36
N PRO A 71 -12.73 -3.14 15.68
CA PRO A 71 -11.68 -3.88 16.37
C PRO A 71 -11.52 -5.30 15.80
N VAL A 72 -12.59 -5.87 15.25
CA VAL A 72 -12.56 -7.17 14.57
C VAL A 72 -11.78 -7.08 13.25
N ALA A 73 -11.99 -6.04 12.45
CA ALA A 73 -11.26 -5.86 11.19
C ALA A 73 -9.77 -5.61 11.43
N VAL A 74 -9.45 -4.78 12.44
CA VAL A 74 -8.06 -4.54 12.87
C VAL A 74 -7.43 -5.85 13.35
N ALA A 75 -8.08 -6.58 14.25
CA ALA A 75 -7.57 -7.86 14.76
C ALA A 75 -7.39 -8.89 13.64
N ALA A 76 -8.32 -8.99 12.70
CA ALA A 76 -8.23 -9.90 11.56
C ALA A 76 -7.05 -9.57 10.64
N MET A 77 -6.83 -8.27 10.34
CA MET A 77 -5.72 -7.81 9.51
C MET A 77 -4.36 -7.96 10.20
N GLN A 78 -4.31 -7.79 11.52
CA GLN A 78 -3.11 -8.05 12.32
C GLN A 78 -2.80 -9.54 12.39
N ALA A 79 -3.81 -10.40 12.58
CA ALA A 79 -3.65 -11.85 12.57
C ALA A 79 -3.24 -12.38 11.18
N ALA A 80 -3.61 -11.68 10.10
CA ALA A 80 -3.11 -11.95 8.76
C ALA A 80 -1.69 -11.38 8.59
N GLU A 81 -0.68 -12.15 9.01
CA GLU A 81 0.73 -11.71 9.01
C GLU A 81 1.28 -11.32 7.62
N THR A 82 0.75 -11.93 6.56
CA THR A 82 1.21 -11.67 5.19
C THR A 82 0.21 -10.85 4.40
N ILE A 83 0.72 -10.01 3.51
CA ILE A 83 -0.11 -9.28 2.54
C ILE A 83 -1.02 -10.21 1.72
N ARG A 84 -0.53 -11.41 1.38
CA ARG A 84 -1.32 -12.40 0.64
C ARG A 84 -2.54 -12.85 1.44
N SER A 85 -2.35 -13.08 2.75
CA SER A 85 -3.45 -13.42 3.65
C SER A 85 -4.43 -12.26 3.79
N ARG A 86 -3.94 -11.01 3.92
CA ARG A 86 -4.77 -9.80 3.98
C ARG A 86 -5.61 -9.61 2.72
N LEU A 87 -5.00 -9.74 1.54
CA LEU A 87 -5.72 -9.69 0.26
C LEU A 87 -6.74 -10.81 0.13
N LYS A 88 -6.42 -12.02 0.61
CA LYS A 88 -7.38 -13.13 0.63
C LYS A 88 -8.59 -12.84 1.53
N LEU A 89 -8.40 -12.16 2.67
CA LEU A 89 -9.52 -11.73 3.52
C LEU A 89 -10.42 -10.75 2.77
N LEU A 90 -9.85 -9.73 2.12
CA LEU A 90 -10.61 -8.78 1.30
C LEU A 90 -11.31 -9.47 0.13
N ASP A 91 -10.69 -10.41 -0.56
CA ASP A 91 -11.33 -11.19 -1.64
C ASP A 91 -12.57 -11.95 -1.12
N LEU A 92 -12.47 -12.52 0.08
CA LEU A 92 -13.55 -13.30 0.67
C LEU A 92 -14.72 -12.45 1.16
N THR A 93 -14.48 -11.18 1.50
CA THR A 93 -15.51 -10.22 1.91
C THR A 93 -15.87 -9.30 0.75
N LEU A 94 -15.08 -8.25 0.53
CA LEU A 94 -15.28 -7.23 -0.49
C LEU A 94 -15.36 -7.81 -1.90
N GLY A 95 -14.46 -8.72 -2.27
CA GLY A 95 -14.41 -9.30 -3.62
C GLY A 95 -15.74 -9.94 -4.03
N LYS A 96 -16.41 -10.64 -3.11
CA LYS A 96 -17.74 -11.22 -3.37
C LYS A 96 -18.83 -10.16 -3.51
N MET A 97 -18.73 -9.05 -2.78
CA MET A 97 -19.72 -7.97 -2.82
C MET A 97 -19.66 -7.19 -4.14
N VAL A 98 -18.46 -6.98 -4.66
CA VAL A 98 -18.25 -6.20 -5.89
C VAL A 98 -18.43 -7.02 -7.17
N THR A 99 -18.53 -8.34 -7.07
CA THR A 99 -18.70 -9.20 -8.24
C THR A 99 -20.01 -8.88 -8.96
N GLY A 100 -19.95 -8.62 -10.27
CA GLY A 100 -21.08 -8.25 -11.11
C GLY A 100 -21.54 -6.79 -10.99
N THR A 101 -20.82 -5.97 -10.22
CA THR A 101 -21.10 -4.54 -10.07
C THR A 101 -20.21 -3.69 -10.97
N SER A 102 -20.53 -2.40 -11.11
CA SER A 102 -19.72 -1.45 -11.87
C SER A 102 -18.28 -1.32 -11.37
N VAL A 103 -18.00 -1.66 -10.10
CA VAL A 103 -16.70 -1.50 -9.45
C VAL A 103 -15.81 -2.75 -9.50
N GLU A 104 -16.29 -3.87 -10.06
CA GLU A 104 -15.55 -5.14 -10.08
C GLU A 104 -14.19 -5.01 -10.77
N ALA A 105 -14.15 -4.36 -11.94
CA ALA A 105 -12.94 -4.21 -12.73
C ALA A 105 -11.86 -3.40 -11.97
N GLU A 106 -12.27 -2.33 -11.28
CA GLU A 106 -11.37 -1.50 -10.48
C GLU A 106 -10.83 -2.28 -9.27
N TRP A 107 -11.68 -3.04 -8.58
CA TRP A 107 -11.23 -3.92 -7.50
C TRP A 107 -10.14 -4.89 -7.97
N LEU A 108 -10.36 -5.57 -9.09
CA LEU A 108 -9.38 -6.52 -9.64
C LEU A 108 -8.06 -5.83 -9.99
N ALA A 109 -8.10 -4.65 -10.60
CA ALA A 109 -6.92 -3.86 -10.94
C ALA A 109 -6.13 -3.44 -9.69
N VAL A 110 -6.81 -2.90 -8.68
CA VAL A 110 -6.20 -2.49 -7.40
C VAL A 110 -5.61 -3.68 -6.66
N ARG A 111 -6.34 -4.80 -6.58
CA ARG A 111 -5.89 -6.04 -5.94
C ARG A 111 -4.61 -6.58 -6.56
N ASP A 112 -4.55 -6.67 -7.88
CA ASP A 112 -3.37 -7.18 -8.59
C ASP A 112 -2.16 -6.26 -8.38
N ASN A 113 -2.39 -4.94 -8.36
CA ASN A 113 -1.34 -3.97 -8.10
C ASN A 113 -0.85 -4.02 -6.64
N LEU A 114 -1.74 -4.17 -5.66
CA LEU A 114 -1.39 -4.44 -4.25
C LEU A 114 -0.46 -5.65 -4.14
N GLN A 115 -0.81 -6.76 -4.78
CA GLN A 115 0.02 -7.96 -4.75
C GLN A 115 1.41 -7.72 -5.37
N LYS A 116 1.47 -7.04 -6.52
CA LYS A 116 2.72 -6.73 -7.21
C LYS A 116 3.61 -5.81 -6.37
N ARG A 117 3.06 -4.72 -5.84
CA ARG A 117 3.80 -3.73 -5.06
C ARG A 117 4.25 -4.25 -3.71
N ALA A 118 3.49 -5.16 -3.08
CA ALA A 118 3.93 -5.77 -1.83
C ALA A 118 5.23 -6.57 -1.98
N ARG A 119 5.38 -7.27 -3.12
CA ARG A 119 6.62 -8.01 -3.43
C ARG A 119 7.80 -7.07 -3.63
N GLU A 120 7.57 -5.95 -4.32
CA GLU A 120 8.57 -4.90 -4.54
C GLU A 120 9.01 -4.26 -3.22
N ARG A 121 8.06 -3.87 -2.37
CA ARG A 121 8.33 -3.35 -1.02
C ARG A 121 9.13 -4.35 -0.19
N ASN A 122 8.73 -5.62 -0.17
CA ASN A 122 9.43 -6.63 0.62
C ASN A 122 10.88 -6.83 0.14
N LYS A 123 11.09 -6.82 -1.18
CA LYS A 123 12.44 -6.87 -1.77
C LYS A 123 13.30 -5.70 -1.28
N ILE A 124 12.73 -4.50 -1.20
CA ILE A 124 13.46 -3.28 -0.79
C ILE A 124 13.70 -3.24 0.72
N VAL A 125 12.66 -3.41 1.52
CA VAL A 125 12.73 -3.26 2.99
C VAL A 125 13.53 -4.39 3.64
N HIS A 126 13.46 -5.60 3.08
CA HIS A 126 14.17 -6.78 3.61
C HIS A 126 15.36 -7.19 2.73
N GLY A 127 15.77 -6.31 1.81
CA GLY A 127 16.89 -6.54 0.90
C GLY A 127 18.22 -6.75 1.64
N SER A 128 19.07 -7.62 1.09
CA SER A 128 20.45 -7.77 1.56
C SER A 128 21.30 -6.65 0.96
N TRP A 129 21.37 -5.52 1.68
CA TRP A 129 22.04 -4.32 1.23
C TRP A 129 23.53 -4.31 1.58
N GLY A 130 24.33 -3.77 0.67
CA GLY A 130 25.74 -3.48 0.87
C GLY A 130 26.18 -2.29 0.03
N ILE A 131 27.47 -1.97 0.10
CA ILE A 131 28.11 -0.91 -0.67
C ILE A 131 29.29 -1.47 -1.46
N MET A 132 29.72 -0.73 -2.48
CA MET A 132 30.96 -1.00 -3.20
C MET A 132 31.86 0.23 -3.16
N ILE A 133 33.17 0.01 -3.11
CA ILE A 133 34.17 1.10 -3.08
C ILE A 133 34.09 1.95 -4.36
N ASN A 134 33.86 1.30 -5.51
CA ASN A 134 33.85 1.96 -6.82
C ASN A 134 32.49 2.57 -7.19
N GLU A 135 31.46 2.36 -6.37
CA GLU A 135 30.14 2.97 -6.56
C GLU A 135 29.74 3.63 -5.24
N PRO A 136 30.44 4.72 -4.85
CA PRO A 136 30.32 5.29 -3.53
C PRO A 136 28.96 5.91 -3.27
N ASP A 137 28.19 6.26 -4.31
CA ASP A 137 26.90 6.94 -4.12
C ASP A 137 25.70 5.99 -4.13
N GLU A 138 25.94 4.69 -4.30
CA GLU A 138 24.91 3.72 -4.67
C GLU A 138 24.76 2.62 -3.62
N LEU A 139 23.56 2.06 -3.51
CA LEU A 139 23.35 0.81 -2.77
C LEU A 139 23.39 -0.39 -3.71
N VAL A 140 23.98 -1.48 -3.22
CA VAL A 140 23.97 -2.76 -3.92
C VAL A 140 23.14 -3.76 -3.15
N MET A 141 22.11 -4.30 -3.80
CA MET A 141 21.33 -5.38 -3.26
C MET A 141 21.80 -6.72 -3.80
N HIS A 142 22.00 -7.68 -2.91
CA HIS A 142 22.19 -9.07 -3.26
C HIS A 142 20.84 -9.81 -3.32
N THR A 143 20.60 -10.52 -4.43
CA THR A 143 19.44 -11.40 -4.63
C THR A 143 19.91 -12.77 -5.13
N SER A 144 19.00 -13.73 -5.27
CA SER A 144 19.29 -15.02 -5.92
C SER A 144 19.79 -14.89 -7.35
N ASP A 145 19.43 -13.80 -8.03
CA ASP A 145 19.73 -13.56 -9.45
C ASP A 145 21.02 -12.76 -9.64
N GLY A 146 21.70 -12.41 -8.54
CA GLY A 146 22.96 -11.69 -8.53
C GLY A 146 22.89 -10.36 -7.79
N TYR A 147 23.66 -9.39 -8.26
CA TYR A 147 23.84 -8.09 -7.60
C TYR A 147 23.27 -6.98 -8.46
N PHE A 148 22.51 -6.10 -7.81
CA PHE A 148 21.78 -5.04 -8.47
C PHE A 148 22.13 -3.71 -7.82
N LYS A 149 22.45 -2.73 -8.65
CA LYS A 149 22.69 -1.35 -8.22
C LYS A 149 21.38 -0.59 -8.12
N TRP A 150 21.21 0.15 -7.03
CA TRP A 150 20.05 0.97 -6.72
C TRP A 150 20.48 2.40 -6.45
N THR A 151 20.03 3.27 -7.34
CA THR A 151 20.16 4.72 -7.25
C THR A 151 19.06 5.30 -6.39
N VAL A 152 19.23 6.55 -5.95
CA VAL A 152 18.16 7.32 -5.29
C VAL A 152 16.90 7.36 -6.15
N ARG A 153 17.04 7.54 -7.48
CA ARG A 153 15.91 7.62 -8.40
C ARG A 153 15.12 6.32 -8.44
N ASP A 154 15.78 5.16 -8.37
CA ASP A 154 15.09 3.87 -8.34
C ASP A 154 14.12 3.76 -7.15
N PHE A 155 14.51 4.29 -5.98
CA PHE A 155 13.62 4.32 -4.81
C PHE A 155 12.51 5.36 -4.94
N GLU A 156 12.79 6.51 -5.54
CA GLU A 156 11.78 7.55 -5.81
C GLU A 156 10.70 7.01 -6.76
N ASP A 157 11.09 6.32 -7.83
CA ASP A 157 10.18 5.68 -8.76
C ASP A 157 9.29 4.63 -8.07
N VAL A 158 9.84 3.86 -7.10
CA VAL A 158 9.05 2.93 -6.30
C VAL A 158 8.05 3.68 -5.42
N LEU A 159 8.50 4.74 -4.75
CA LEU A 159 7.65 5.54 -3.87
C LEU A 159 6.49 6.19 -4.63
N GLU A 160 6.75 6.77 -5.81
CA GLU A 160 5.72 7.35 -6.69
C GLU A 160 4.64 6.30 -7.05
N ARG A 161 5.05 5.06 -7.35
CA ARG A 161 4.11 3.95 -7.63
C ARG A 161 3.29 3.54 -6.40
N LEU A 162 3.88 3.57 -5.21
CA LEU A 162 3.16 3.28 -3.96
C LEU A 162 2.16 4.37 -3.62
N VAL A 163 2.52 5.65 -3.78
CA VAL A 163 1.61 6.77 -3.59
C VAL A 163 0.43 6.68 -4.56
N THR A 164 0.71 6.39 -5.84
CA THR A 164 -0.34 6.17 -6.85
C THR A 164 -1.28 5.03 -6.44
N LEU A 165 -0.72 3.91 -5.95
CA LEU A 165 -1.52 2.79 -5.47
C LEU A 165 -2.37 3.16 -4.25
N ARG A 166 -1.83 3.93 -3.29
CA ARG A 166 -2.60 4.40 -2.13
C ARG A 166 -3.82 5.19 -2.58
N TRP A 167 -3.65 6.12 -3.53
CA TRP A 167 -4.77 6.89 -4.06
C TRP A 167 -5.79 6.00 -4.78
N ALA A 168 -5.36 5.02 -5.57
CA ALA A 168 -6.28 4.07 -6.20
C ALA A 168 -7.11 3.27 -5.17
N VAL A 169 -6.53 2.92 -4.01
CA VAL A 169 -7.27 2.27 -2.91
C VAL A 169 -8.32 3.22 -2.29
N VAL A 170 -7.99 4.51 -2.16
CA VAL A 170 -8.94 5.53 -1.67
C VAL A 170 -10.06 5.78 -2.68
N ASP A 171 -9.74 5.90 -3.96
CA ASP A 171 -10.71 6.10 -5.04
C ASP A 171 -11.65 4.91 -5.15
N LEU A 172 -11.13 3.69 -5.05
CA LEU A 172 -11.93 2.47 -4.97
C LEU A 172 -12.92 2.52 -3.79
N THR A 173 -12.49 3.00 -2.62
CA THR A 173 -13.39 3.15 -1.45
C THR A 173 -14.58 4.06 -1.77
N SER A 174 -14.32 5.17 -2.49
CA SER A 174 -15.37 6.11 -2.92
C SER A 174 -16.31 5.44 -3.92
N GLN A 175 -15.78 4.74 -4.92
CA GLN A 175 -16.58 4.04 -5.93
C GLN A 175 -17.47 2.95 -5.32
N ILE A 176 -16.97 2.19 -4.35
CA ILE A 176 -17.79 1.17 -3.66
C ILE A 176 -18.92 1.87 -2.89
N THR A 177 -18.65 3.03 -2.27
CA THR A 177 -19.68 3.82 -1.57
C THR A 177 -20.77 4.30 -2.55
N ASP A 178 -20.38 4.77 -3.73
CA ASP A 178 -21.33 5.15 -4.78
C ASP A 178 -22.16 3.96 -5.28
N ALA A 179 -21.54 2.80 -5.46
CA ALA A 179 -22.23 1.56 -5.84
C ALA A 179 -23.23 1.10 -4.76
N VAL A 180 -22.93 1.32 -3.48
CA VAL A 180 -23.88 1.08 -2.37
C VAL A 180 -25.08 2.04 -2.46
N HIS A 181 -24.85 3.33 -2.74
CA HIS A 181 -25.94 4.30 -2.92
C HIS A 181 -26.81 4.03 -4.14
N ALA A 182 -26.19 3.56 -5.24
CA ALA A 182 -26.87 3.15 -6.45
C ALA A 182 -27.68 1.85 -6.27
N GLY A 183 -27.49 1.14 -5.15
CA GLY A 183 -28.15 -0.13 -4.87
C GLY A 183 -27.54 -1.33 -5.60
N GLU A 184 -26.37 -1.17 -6.22
CA GLU A 184 -25.61 -2.28 -6.81
C GLU A 184 -25.02 -3.20 -5.74
N ILE A 185 -24.66 -2.62 -4.58
CA ILE A 185 -24.14 -3.33 -3.41
C ILE A 185 -25.13 -3.16 -2.23
N PRO A 186 -25.54 -4.24 -1.53
CA PRO A 186 -26.50 -4.15 -0.43
C PRO A 186 -26.02 -3.26 0.74
N GLN A 187 -26.86 -2.29 1.15
CA GLN A 187 -26.57 -1.35 2.24
C GLN A 187 -26.32 -2.00 3.61
N GLY A 188 -26.91 -3.18 3.88
CA GLY A 188 -26.72 -3.89 5.15
C GLY A 188 -25.30 -4.39 5.40
N ILE A 189 -24.39 -4.21 4.44
CA ILE A 189 -23.02 -4.71 4.48
C ILE A 189 -21.99 -3.57 4.53
N MET A 190 -22.35 -2.32 4.21
CA MET A 190 -21.51 -1.15 4.43
C MET A 190 -22.32 -0.11 5.18
N GLY A 191 -22.00 0.09 6.47
CA GLY A 191 -22.51 1.24 7.22
C GLY A 191 -22.13 2.55 6.50
N PRO A 192 -22.69 3.70 6.89
CA PRO A 192 -22.52 4.95 6.15
C PRO A 192 -21.07 5.44 6.19
N ILE A 193 -20.20 4.94 5.31
CA ILE A 193 -18.79 5.39 5.09
C ILE A 193 -18.75 6.89 4.65
N THR A 194 -19.91 7.45 4.34
CA THR A 194 -20.13 8.74 3.70
C THR A 194 -19.66 9.94 4.48
N GLY A 195 -19.57 9.88 5.82
CA GLY A 195 -19.25 11.06 6.64
C GLY A 195 -17.82 11.58 6.49
N TRP A 196 -16.88 10.80 5.96
CA TRP A 196 -15.48 11.23 5.81
C TRP A 196 -15.12 11.69 4.39
N LEU A 197 -15.84 11.19 3.38
CA LEU A 197 -15.62 11.59 1.97
C LEU A 197 -16.38 12.87 1.61
N SER A 198 -17.51 13.16 2.26
CA SER A 198 -18.27 14.41 2.06
C SER A 198 -17.45 15.65 2.42
N ASP A 199 -16.74 15.61 3.54
CA ASP A 199 -16.00 16.76 4.10
C ASP A 199 -14.69 17.07 3.34
N ARG A 200 -14.31 16.20 2.38
CA ARG A 200 -13.18 16.45 1.47
C ARG A 200 -13.62 16.98 0.11
N ALA A 201 -14.85 16.69 -0.31
CA ALA A 201 -15.37 17.14 -1.60
C ALA A 201 -15.76 18.63 -1.59
N ASP A 202 -16.04 19.21 -0.42
CA ASP A 202 -16.46 20.60 -0.26
C ASP A 202 -15.31 21.60 -0.02
N GLY A 203 -14.07 21.13 0.10
CA GLY A 203 -12.89 21.97 0.32
C GLY A 203 -12.88 22.70 1.67
N SER A 204 -13.68 22.26 2.65
CA SER A 204 -13.85 22.95 3.94
C SER A 204 -12.71 22.76 4.94
N MET A 205 -11.61 22.08 4.58
CA MET A 205 -10.39 22.08 5.38
C MET A 205 -9.56 23.34 5.14
N GLU A 206 -9.96 24.45 5.75
CA GLU A 206 -8.99 25.49 6.14
C GLU A 206 -8.12 24.94 7.28
N ALA A 207 -6.81 25.19 7.16
CA ALA A 207 -5.73 24.63 8.00
C ALA A 207 -5.74 25.09 9.47
#